data_AF-A0A933SZD6-F1
#
_entry.id   AF-A0A933SZD6-F1
#
_cell.length_a   1.000
_cell.length_b   1.000
_cell.length_c   1.000
_cell.angle_alpha   90.00
_cell.angle_beta   90.00
_cell.angle_gamma   90.00
#
_symmetry.space_group_name_H-M   'P 1'
#
loop_
_entity.id
_entity.type
_entity.pdbx_description
1 polymer ?
#
loop_
_entity_poly.entity_id
_entity_poly.type
_entity_poly.pdbx_seq_one_letter_code
_entity_poly.pdbx_strand_id
1 'polypeptide(L)'
;MKKGMNVIWFVFFLLLTLMFSNAFAGTTNLPQTGQTKCYALWSEISCAGTGQDGEILSGVAWPNPRFSVNGDCVTDNLTGLMWAKNANLP
;
A
#
# COMPACT_ATOMS: atom_id res chain seq x y z
N MET A 1 -16.47 -27.86 45.21
CA MET A 1 -15.27 -27.19 44.65
C MET A 1 -15.10 -27.33 43.12
N LYS A 2 -16.13 -27.69 42.33
CA LYS A 2 -16.01 -27.89 40.86
C LYS A 2 -16.44 -26.68 39.99
N LYS A 3 -17.17 -25.71 40.54
CA LYS A 3 -17.65 -24.52 39.78
C LYS A 3 -16.54 -23.50 39.44
N GLY A 4 -15.50 -23.38 40.27
CA GLY A 4 -14.40 -22.43 40.06
C GLY A 4 -13.40 -22.84 38.96
N MET A 5 -13.18 -24.14 38.77
CA MET A 5 -12.24 -24.68 37.77
C MET A 5 -12.66 -24.33 36.32
N ASN A 6 -13.97 -24.38 36.03
CA ASN A 6 -14.50 -24.06 34.71
C ASN A 6 -14.38 -22.56 34.39
N VAL A 7 -14.55 -21.68 35.39
CA VAL A 7 -14.42 -20.23 35.21
C VAL A 7 -12.96 -19.85 34.97
N ILE A 8 -12.03 -20.45 35.72
CA ILE A 8 -10.58 -20.22 35.53
C ILE A 8 -10.13 -20.68 34.14
N TRP A 9 -10.59 -21.84 33.66
CA TRP A 9 -10.29 -22.32 32.31
C TRP A 9 -10.91 -21.43 31.22
N PHE A 10 -12.13 -20.94 31.44
CA PHE A 10 -12.79 -20.03 30.49
C PHE A 10 -12.05 -18.69 30.39
N VAL A 11 -11.61 -18.13 31.52
CA VAL A 11 -10.83 -16.90 31.57
C VAL A 11 -9.44 -17.09 30.95
N PHE A 12 -8.79 -18.24 31.21
CA PHE A 12 -7.51 -18.58 30.59
C PHE A 12 -7.62 -18.67 29.06
N PHE A 13 -8.66 -19.34 28.54
CA PHE A 13 -8.89 -19.40 27.10
C PHE A 13 -9.26 -18.05 26.48
N LEU A 14 -10.06 -17.24 27.16
CA LEU A 14 -10.40 -15.89 26.71
C LEU A 14 -9.18 -14.98 26.65
N LEU A 15 -8.27 -15.09 27.63
CA LEU A 15 -7.00 -14.35 27.63
C LEU A 15 -6.04 -14.87 26.56
N LEU A 16 -6.05 -16.18 26.29
CA LEU A 16 -5.24 -16.78 25.23
C LEU A 16 -5.68 -16.30 23.85
N THR A 17 -6.98 -16.17 23.57
CA THR A 17 -7.45 -15.70 22.25
C THR A 17 -7.16 -14.22 21.99
N LEU A 18 -7.17 -13.37 23.01
CA LEU A 18 -6.83 -11.95 22.90
C LEU A 18 -5.34 -11.70 22.59
N MET A 19 -4.46 -12.65 22.90
CA MET A 19 -3.01 -12.56 22.60
C MET A 19 -2.67 -12.93 21.14
N PHE A 20 -3.60 -13.52 20.39
CA PHE A 20 -3.38 -13.98 19.00
C PHE A 20 -3.98 -13.05 17.93
N SER A 21 -4.71 -12.00 18.32
CA SER A 21 -5.27 -11.01 17.39
C SER A 21 -4.20 -10.00 16.92
N ASN A 22 -3.35 -10.41 15.97
CA ASN A 22 -2.52 -9.50 15.20
C ASN A 22 -3.31 -9.00 13.98
N ALA A 23 -3.74 -7.73 13.99
CA ALA A 23 -4.25 -7.08 12.79
C ALA A 23 -3.05 -6.59 11.95
N PHE A 24 -2.74 -7.28 10.86
CA PHE A 24 -1.76 -6.79 9.89
C PHE A 24 -2.40 -5.71 9.02
N ALA A 25 -2.10 -4.45 9.31
CA ALA A 25 -2.33 -3.35 8.39
C ALA A 25 -1.09 -3.18 7.52
N GLY A 26 -1.20 -3.49 6.23
CA GLY A 26 -0.15 -3.18 5.25
C GLY A 26 -0.19 -1.69 4.93
N THR A 27 0.88 -0.96 5.22
CA THR A 27 1.06 0.39 4.68
C THR A 27 1.56 0.27 3.25
N THR A 28 0.91 0.96 2.31
CA THR A 28 1.36 1.05 0.91
C THR A 28 1.77 2.47 0.60
N ASN A 29 2.89 2.62 -0.11
CA ASN A 29 3.31 3.90 -0.63
C ASN A 29 2.48 4.23 -1.86
N LEU A 30 1.58 5.22 -1.76
CA LEU A 30 0.85 5.71 -2.93
C LEU A 30 1.82 6.43 -3.87
N PRO A 31 1.85 6.08 -5.17
CA PRO A 31 2.65 6.81 -6.13
C PRO A 31 2.05 8.20 -6.38
N GLN A 32 2.90 9.17 -6.73
CA GLN A 32 2.44 10.39 -7.40
C GLN A 32 1.64 10.04 -8.65
N THR A 33 0.64 10.85 -9.01
CA THR A 33 -0.21 10.58 -10.19
C THR A 33 0.55 10.75 -11.51
N GLY A 34 1.68 11.46 -11.48
CA GLY A 34 2.43 11.89 -12.66
C GLY A 34 1.97 13.25 -13.23
N GLN A 35 0.92 13.85 -12.68
CA GLN A 35 0.54 15.21 -13.02
C GLN A 35 1.60 16.20 -12.50
N THR A 36 2.29 16.87 -13.41
CA THR A 36 3.33 17.89 -13.09
C THR A 36 2.96 19.29 -13.56
N LYS A 37 1.81 19.40 -14.23
CA LYS A 37 1.31 20.63 -14.85
C LYS A 37 -0.05 20.99 -14.26
N CYS A 38 -0.32 22.29 -14.21
CA CYS A 38 -1.57 22.84 -13.73
C CYS A 38 -2.30 23.56 -14.86
N TYR A 39 -3.63 23.54 -14.81
CA TYR A 39 -4.46 24.04 -15.89
C TYR A 39 -5.57 24.93 -15.36
N ALA A 40 -5.93 25.94 -16.14
CA ALA A 40 -7.14 26.73 -15.95
C ALA A 40 -7.80 26.98 -17.31
N LEU A 41 -9.12 26.82 -17.37
CA LEU A 41 -9.87 26.82 -18.61
C LEU A 41 -9.29 25.81 -19.63
N TRP A 42 -8.65 26.30 -20.69
CA TRP A 42 -8.11 25.50 -21.79
C TRP A 42 -6.60 25.72 -21.99
N SER A 43 -5.89 26.25 -20.98
CA SER A 43 -4.44 26.51 -21.05
C SER A 43 -3.70 26.01 -19.82
N GLU A 44 -2.44 25.61 -20.04
CA GLU A 44 -1.47 25.37 -18.98
C GLU A 44 -1.12 26.68 -18.27
N ILE A 45 -1.02 26.64 -16.94
CA ILE A 45 -0.69 27.77 -16.08
C ILE A 45 0.42 27.39 -15.09
N SER A 46 1.01 28.39 -14.42
CA SER A 46 1.90 28.14 -13.29
C SER A 46 1.15 27.41 -12.17
N CYS A 47 1.81 26.42 -11.56
CA CYS A 47 1.23 25.63 -10.48
C CYS A 47 1.15 26.35 -9.12
N ALA A 48 2.00 27.35 -8.88
CA ALA A 48 2.11 27.98 -7.57
C ALA A 48 0.78 28.61 -7.10
N GLY A 49 0.30 28.18 -5.93
CA GLY A 49 -0.92 28.66 -5.29
C GLY A 49 -2.23 28.11 -5.89
N THR A 50 -2.17 27.09 -6.75
CA THR A 50 -3.37 26.53 -7.40
C THR A 50 -4.04 25.41 -6.58
N GLY A 51 -3.28 24.74 -5.71
CA GLY A 51 -3.73 23.54 -4.98
C GLY A 51 -3.99 22.33 -5.88
N GLN A 52 -3.56 22.37 -7.15
CA GLN A 52 -3.71 21.24 -8.06
C GLN A 52 -2.63 20.19 -7.82
N ASP A 53 -2.85 18.97 -8.32
CA ASP A 53 -1.90 17.88 -8.11
C ASP A 53 -0.50 18.16 -8.70
N GLY A 54 -0.42 18.95 -9.78
CA GLY A 54 0.86 19.41 -10.33
C GLY A 54 1.68 20.30 -9.39
N GLU A 55 1.04 20.97 -8.43
CA GLU A 55 1.70 21.71 -7.36
C GLU A 55 2.03 20.80 -6.17
N ILE A 56 1.06 19.97 -5.78
CA ILE A 56 1.12 19.19 -4.54
C ILE A 56 2.07 18.00 -4.67
N LEU A 57 2.01 17.29 -5.81
CA LEU A 57 2.80 16.09 -6.09
C LEU A 57 2.73 15.06 -4.95
N SER A 58 1.51 14.78 -4.48
CA SER A 58 1.28 13.90 -3.33
C SER A 58 1.72 12.46 -3.61
N GLY A 59 2.34 11.81 -2.63
CA GLY A 59 2.80 10.43 -2.74
C GLY A 59 4.28 10.31 -3.07
N VAL A 60 4.71 9.08 -3.36
CA VAL A 60 6.11 8.76 -3.64
C VAL A 60 6.41 8.99 -5.12
N ALA A 61 7.48 9.73 -5.39
CA ALA A 61 7.98 9.93 -6.75
C ALA A 61 8.33 8.59 -7.41
N TRP A 62 8.08 8.48 -8.71
CA TRP A 62 8.31 7.23 -9.41
C TRP A 62 9.82 6.94 -9.50
N PRO A 63 10.28 5.75 -9.10
CA PRO A 63 11.66 5.34 -9.35
C PRO A 63 11.91 5.23 -10.85
N ASN A 64 13.15 5.50 -11.28
CA ASN A 64 13.60 5.30 -12.65
C ASN A 64 14.75 4.29 -12.68
N PRO A 65 14.54 3.05 -13.19
CA PRO A 65 13.31 2.56 -13.83
C PRO A 65 12.20 2.19 -12.83
N ARG A 66 10.93 2.29 -13.23
CA ARG A 66 9.79 1.87 -12.40
C ARG A 66 9.69 0.34 -12.31
N PHE A 67 9.98 -0.34 -13.40
CA PHE A 67 9.89 -1.79 -13.51
C PHE A 67 11.25 -2.39 -13.83
N SER A 68 11.59 -3.46 -13.11
CA SER A 68 12.79 -4.28 -13.35
C SER A 68 12.37 -5.65 -13.86
N VAL A 69 13.02 -6.14 -14.91
CA VAL A 69 12.75 -7.48 -15.48
C VAL A 69 13.88 -8.42 -15.07
N ASN A 70 13.55 -9.54 -14.43
CA ASN A 70 14.48 -10.58 -14.02
C ASN A 70 13.96 -11.95 -14.46
N GLY A 71 14.49 -12.48 -15.57
CA GLY A 71 13.98 -13.71 -16.19
C GLY A 71 12.53 -13.56 -16.63
N ASP A 72 11.65 -14.42 -16.09
CA ASP A 72 10.21 -14.44 -16.37
C ASP A 72 9.39 -13.59 -15.39
N CYS A 73 10.04 -12.78 -14.55
CA CYS A 73 9.37 -11.93 -13.56
C CYS A 73 9.57 -10.44 -13.87
N VAL A 74 8.53 -9.66 -13.62
CA VAL A 74 8.55 -8.19 -13.59
C VAL A 74 8.36 -7.74 -12.15
N THR A 75 9.24 -6.88 -11.65
CA THR A 75 9.17 -6.27 -10.32
C THR A 75 8.83 -4.80 -10.44
N ASP A 76 7.82 -4.35 -9.70
CA ASP A 76 7.53 -2.94 -9.48
C ASP A 76 8.41 -2.40 -8.35
N ASN A 77 9.37 -1.54 -8.69
CA ASN A 77 10.35 -0.98 -7.75
C ASN A 77 9.74 0.01 -6.73
N LEU A 78 8.52 0.50 -6.91
CA LEU A 78 7.86 1.39 -5.94
C LEU A 78 7.05 0.62 -4.91
N THR A 79 6.34 -0.43 -5.34
CA THR A 79 5.46 -1.21 -4.46
C THR A 79 6.11 -2.49 -3.92
N GLY A 80 7.17 -2.97 -4.57
CA GLY A 80 7.78 -4.28 -4.29
C GLY A 80 6.97 -5.46 -4.83
N LEU A 81 5.84 -5.20 -5.50
CA LEU A 81 5.02 -6.26 -6.09
C LEU A 81 5.73 -6.88 -7.30
N MET A 82 5.52 -8.17 -7.49
CA MET A 82 6.13 -8.95 -8.56
C MET A 82 5.08 -9.80 -9.26
N TRP A 83 5.16 -9.90 -10.59
CA TRP A 83 4.27 -10.72 -11.40
C TRP A 83 5.02 -11.36 -12.57
N ALA A 84 4.38 -12.36 -13.18
CA ALA A 84 4.90 -13.02 -14.36
C ALA A 84 4.95 -12.06 -15.56
N LYS A 85 6.06 -12.09 -16.29
CA LYS A 85 6.26 -11.34 -17.52
C LYS A 85 5.29 -11.78 -18.62
N ASN A 86 5.00 -13.07 -18.69
CA ASN A 86 3.97 -13.62 -19.56
C ASN A 86 2.66 -13.74 -18.78
N ALA A 87 1.63 -12.99 -19.17
CA ALA A 87 0.31 -13.05 -18.54
C ALA A 87 -0.50 -14.29 -18.94
N ASN A 88 -0.02 -15.08 -19.90
CA ASN A 88 -0.63 -16.32 -20.38
C ASN A 88 0.16 -17.56 -19.94
N LEU A 89 0.69 -17.56 -18.71
CA LEU A 89 1.19 -18.79 -18.10
C LEU A 89 0.01 -19.75 -17.90
N PRO A 90 0.16 -21.04 -18.24
CA PRO A 90 -0.88 -22.05 -18.06
C PRO A 90 -1.23 -22.30 -16.58
#